data_AF-A0A426TXJ4-F1
#
_entry.id   AF-A0A426TXJ4-F1
#
_cell.length_a   1.000
_cell.length_b   1.000
_cell.length_c   1.000
_cell.angle_alpha   90.00
_cell.angle_beta   90.00
_cell.angle_gamma   90.00
#
_symmetry.space_group_name_H-M   'P 1'
#
loop_
_entity.id
_entity.type
_entity.pdbx_description
1 polymer ?
#
loop_
_entity_poly.entity_id
_entity_poly.type
_entity_poly.pdbx_seq_one_letter_code
_entity_poly.pdbx_strand_id
1 'polypeptide(L)'
;MTVYHSERRLNMHYENDGAFMEGLRQDYIQALVAGSGRAADLVVETALGATVKPQQIYLDLFQPSAYAIGRLWQANRVSVAQEHLATAIIERQMGELYPYFKNRNATRHTIVLGCVPDEWHRVGVRMVSDFFEAAGWQVHYLGANVPIRELVGLARETSADMVGISAEMLFNLPRVGELVRALDAVGLGGIPVIAGGMPFIEQPELWSALSLHGSAGDAAAAVATAERVLGDRQIEARPEPAAATALRTHREEIVAMATARCLAAGDHDRALLNAGFGFATRMLEAALAVGTPTPLGGQAAWATERQPHDGVAPEEMLSHFAHLNIVLGQLLPPPESYQAQAYLNYLMDETARRAGLPPIPPA
;
A
#
# COMPACT_ATOMS: atom_id res chain seq x y z
N MET A 1 18.89 23.28 45.84
CA MET A 1 18.04 22.06 45.82
C MET A 1 16.84 22.41 44.94
N THR A 2 16.99 22.70 43.65
CA THR A 2 17.46 21.87 42.51
C THR A 2 16.41 20.85 42.06
N VAL A 3 15.42 21.33 41.31
CA VAL A 3 14.59 20.55 40.37
C VAL A 3 14.29 21.45 39.15
N TYR A 4 15.30 21.74 38.33
CA TYR A 4 15.09 22.45 37.03
C TYR A 4 16.19 22.12 35.98
N HIS A 5 17.11 21.19 36.27
CA HIS A 5 18.24 20.86 35.38
C HIS A 5 18.14 19.48 34.70
N SER A 6 17.16 18.63 35.03
CA SER A 6 16.99 17.32 34.41
C SER A 6 16.23 17.38 33.07
N GLU A 7 15.17 18.17 32.98
CA GLU A 7 14.35 18.27 31.76
C GLU A 7 15.09 18.93 30.58
N ARG A 8 15.92 19.95 30.86
CA ARG A 8 16.73 20.60 29.80
C ARG A 8 17.82 19.70 29.22
N ARG A 9 18.39 18.76 30.00
CA ARG A 9 19.39 17.80 29.49
C ARG A 9 18.75 16.66 28.70
N LEU A 10 17.60 16.17 29.16
CA LEU A 10 16.82 15.18 28.42
C LEU A 10 16.34 15.77 27.09
N ASN A 11 15.75 16.96 27.09
CA ASN A 11 15.29 17.61 25.85
C ASN A 11 16.44 17.92 24.88
N MET A 12 17.62 18.36 25.36
CA MET A 12 18.80 18.53 24.48
C MET A 12 19.34 17.22 23.91
N HIS A 13 19.30 16.11 24.66
CA HIS A 13 19.71 14.81 24.13
C HIS A 13 18.70 14.29 23.11
N TYR A 14 17.38 14.38 23.38
CA TYR A 14 16.36 14.01 22.40
C TYR A 14 16.38 14.90 21.15
N GLU A 15 16.60 16.21 21.28
CA GLU A 15 16.76 17.13 20.14
C GLU A 15 18.01 16.81 19.32
N ASN A 16 19.13 16.46 19.97
CA ASN A 16 20.37 16.07 19.29
C ASN A 16 20.27 14.69 18.63
N ASP A 17 19.59 13.73 19.27
CA ASP A 17 19.37 12.38 18.72
C ASP A 17 18.42 12.43 17.51
N GLY A 18 17.38 13.27 17.59
CA GLY A 18 16.47 13.53 16.47
C GLY A 18 17.16 14.24 15.30
N ALA A 19 17.99 15.24 15.57
CA ALA A 19 18.77 15.93 14.54
C ALA A 19 19.82 15.01 13.89
N PHE A 20 20.43 14.12 14.68
CA PHE A 20 21.37 13.12 14.16
C PHE A 20 20.70 12.14 13.19
N MET A 21 19.57 11.54 13.59
CA MET A 21 18.84 10.62 12.72
C MET A 21 18.28 11.31 11.47
N GLU A 22 17.86 12.58 11.59
CA GLU A 22 17.45 13.36 10.43
C GLU A 22 18.61 13.58 9.44
N GLY A 23 19.80 13.92 9.94
CA GLY A 23 21.00 14.06 9.11
C GLY A 23 21.34 12.76 8.37
N LEU A 24 21.37 11.63 9.09
CA LEU A 24 21.59 10.32 8.47
C LEU A 24 20.54 9.99 7.42
N ARG A 25 19.27 10.32 7.66
CA ARG A 25 18.19 10.09 6.70
C ARG A 25 18.36 10.90 5.43
N GLN A 26 18.74 12.18 5.53
CA GLN A 26 19.00 13.01 4.36
C GLN A 26 20.17 12.45 3.54
N ASP A 27 21.27 12.06 4.19
CA ASP A 27 22.44 11.46 3.54
C ASP A 27 22.08 10.12 2.87
N TYR A 28 21.25 9.31 3.53
CA TYR A 28 20.78 8.05 2.99
C TYR A 28 19.91 8.24 1.75
N ILE A 29 18.94 9.15 1.79
CA ILE A 29 18.09 9.47 0.62
C ILE A 29 18.96 9.95 -0.55
N GLN A 30 19.95 10.81 -0.30
CA GLN A 30 20.88 11.25 -1.34
C GLN A 30 21.69 10.09 -1.93
N ALA A 31 22.19 9.18 -1.08
CA ALA A 31 22.90 7.99 -1.53
C ALA A 31 22.01 7.08 -2.39
N LEU A 32 20.76 6.87 -2.00
CA LEU A 32 19.78 6.08 -2.76
C LEU A 32 19.46 6.72 -4.12
N VAL A 33 19.20 8.03 -4.17
CA VAL A 33 18.95 8.77 -5.42
C VAL A 33 20.15 8.69 -6.37
N ALA A 34 21.37 8.74 -5.81
CA ALA A 34 22.62 8.59 -6.56
C ALA A 34 22.95 7.13 -6.92
N GLY A 35 22.18 6.14 -6.42
CA GLY A 35 22.46 4.73 -6.64
C GLY A 35 23.74 4.22 -5.97
N SER A 36 24.23 4.93 -4.95
CA SER A 36 25.52 4.66 -4.32
C SER A 36 25.36 3.74 -3.12
N GLY A 37 25.45 2.42 -3.34
CA GLY A 37 25.43 1.43 -2.26
C GLY A 37 26.50 1.67 -1.19
N ARG A 38 27.71 2.10 -1.59
CA ARG A 38 28.80 2.44 -0.67
C ARG A 38 28.47 3.62 0.24
N ALA A 39 27.85 4.67 -0.31
CA ALA A 39 27.46 5.82 0.50
C ALA A 39 26.32 5.45 1.46
N ALA A 40 25.36 4.64 1.00
CA ALA A 40 24.30 4.09 1.83
C ALA A 40 24.87 3.19 2.96
N ASP A 41 25.92 2.41 2.70
CA ASP A 41 26.59 1.57 3.71
C ASP A 41 27.24 2.42 4.80
N LEU A 42 27.96 3.47 4.42
CA LEU A 42 28.58 4.38 5.38
C LEU A 42 27.54 5.00 6.33
N VAL A 43 26.33 5.31 5.85
CA VAL A 43 25.25 5.81 6.72
C VAL A 43 24.81 4.74 7.73
N VAL A 44 24.57 3.51 7.29
CA VAL A 44 24.16 2.41 8.18
C VAL A 44 25.27 2.07 9.18
N GLU A 45 26.53 2.02 8.74
CA GLU A 45 27.70 1.84 9.60
C GLU A 45 27.82 2.95 10.64
N THR A 46 27.58 4.21 10.25
CA THR A 46 27.58 5.36 11.16
C THR A 46 26.48 5.23 12.22
N ALA A 47 25.27 4.83 11.82
CA ALA A 47 24.16 4.59 12.74
C ALA A 47 24.51 3.49 13.76
N LEU A 48 25.05 2.35 13.28
CA LEU A 48 25.46 1.24 14.14
C LEU A 48 26.61 1.65 15.09
N GLY A 49 27.59 2.42 14.59
CA GLY A 49 28.69 2.95 15.38
C GLY A 49 28.23 3.92 16.48
N ALA A 50 27.11 4.61 16.26
CA ALA A 50 26.41 5.44 17.24
C ALA A 50 25.44 4.64 18.13
N THR A 51 25.49 3.31 18.11
CA THR A 51 24.66 2.40 18.91
C THR A 51 23.16 2.44 18.62
N VAL A 52 22.76 2.96 17.45
CA VAL A 52 21.36 2.89 16.98
C VAL A 52 20.99 1.42 16.76
N LYS A 53 19.85 0.99 17.29
CA LYS A 53 19.42 -0.40 17.17
C LYS A 53 18.99 -0.71 15.73
N PRO A 54 19.23 -1.94 15.21
CA PRO A 54 18.78 -2.33 13.87
C PRO A 54 17.28 -2.12 13.63
N GLN A 55 16.44 -2.31 14.65
CA GLN A 55 15.01 -2.00 14.59
C GLN A 55 14.75 -0.51 14.32
N GLN A 56 15.52 0.38 14.93
CA GLN A 56 15.42 1.83 14.68
C GLN A 56 15.94 2.20 13.29
N ILE A 57 16.99 1.52 12.79
CA ILE A 57 17.44 1.71 11.39
C ILE A 57 16.31 1.37 10.41
N TYR A 58 15.56 0.29 10.67
CA TYR A 58 14.41 -0.06 9.83
C TYR A 58 13.34 1.04 9.86
N LEU A 59 12.92 1.45 11.06
CA LEU A 59 11.77 2.36 11.24
C LEU A 59 12.09 3.83 10.95
N ASP A 60 13.28 4.30 11.31
CA ASP A 60 13.65 5.72 11.28
C ASP A 60 14.52 6.08 10.07
N LEU A 61 15.16 5.08 9.42
CA LEU A 61 15.99 5.26 8.23
C LEU A 61 15.36 4.62 6.97
N PHE A 62 15.20 3.29 6.93
CA PHE A 62 14.78 2.58 5.71
C PHE A 62 13.36 2.91 5.27
N GLN A 63 12.37 2.76 6.16
CA GLN A 63 10.97 3.05 5.85
C GLN A 63 10.73 4.48 5.35
N PRO A 64 11.13 5.55 6.07
CA PRO A 64 10.89 6.90 5.60
C PRO A 64 11.69 7.26 4.34
N SER A 65 12.83 6.62 4.11
CA SER A 65 13.62 6.82 2.89
C SER A 65 12.98 6.13 1.68
N ALA A 66 12.43 4.92 1.86
CA ALA A 66 11.64 4.25 0.83
C ALA A 66 10.41 5.09 0.43
N TYR A 67 9.71 5.69 1.42
CA TYR A 67 8.61 6.62 1.14
C TYR A 67 9.07 7.88 0.40
N ALA A 68 10.25 8.43 0.74
CA ALA A 68 10.80 9.58 0.03
C ALA A 68 11.15 9.24 -1.42
N ILE A 69 11.78 8.09 -1.68
CA ILE A 69 12.07 7.61 -3.03
C ILE A 69 10.77 7.39 -3.82
N GLY A 70 9.75 6.77 -3.21
CA GLY A 70 8.44 6.59 -3.83
C GLY A 70 7.79 7.91 -4.24
N ARG A 71 7.81 8.93 -3.37
CA ARG A 71 7.32 10.28 -3.70
C ARG A 71 8.12 10.94 -4.83
N LEU A 72 9.44 10.82 -4.81
CA LEU A 72 10.28 11.35 -5.89
C LEU A 72 9.98 10.65 -7.22
N TRP A 73 9.74 9.34 -7.20
CA TRP A 73 9.36 8.58 -8.39
C TRP A 73 7.98 9.02 -8.90
N GLN A 74 7.00 9.15 -8.01
CA GLN A 74 5.66 9.66 -8.34
C GLN A 74 5.69 11.06 -8.94
N ALA A 75 6.55 11.95 -8.43
CA ALA A 75 6.77 13.30 -8.96
C ALA A 75 7.69 13.35 -10.19
N ASN A 76 8.04 12.20 -10.78
CA ASN A 76 8.93 12.07 -11.93
C ASN A 76 10.31 12.72 -11.74
N ARG A 77 10.78 12.79 -10.48
CA ARG A 77 12.08 13.33 -10.08
C ARG A 77 13.18 12.29 -10.07
N VAL A 78 12.82 11.01 -9.98
CA VAL A 78 13.71 9.86 -10.19
C VAL A 78 13.08 8.89 -11.17
N SER A 79 13.92 8.23 -11.97
CA SER A 79 13.50 7.20 -12.91
C SER A 79 13.12 5.90 -12.20
N VAL A 80 12.39 5.04 -12.91
CA VAL A 80 12.12 3.66 -12.49
C VAL A 80 13.42 2.93 -12.14
N ALA A 81 14.48 3.08 -12.95
CA ALA A 81 15.77 2.45 -12.68
C ALA A 81 16.42 2.91 -11.35
N GLN A 82 16.27 4.18 -10.99
CA GLN A 82 16.77 4.71 -9.72
C GLN A 82 15.96 4.20 -8.53
N GLU A 83 14.63 4.11 -8.66
CA GLU A 83 13.78 3.50 -7.63
C GLU A 83 14.17 2.03 -7.39
N HIS A 84 14.30 1.23 -8.47
CA HIS A 84 14.72 -0.17 -8.35
C HIS A 84 16.10 -0.32 -7.70
N LEU A 85 17.04 0.57 -8.04
CA LEU A 85 18.38 0.56 -7.44
C LEU A 85 18.34 0.90 -5.95
N ALA A 86 17.53 1.89 -5.56
CA ALA A 86 17.32 2.22 -4.15
C ALA A 86 16.71 1.05 -3.37
N THR A 87 15.66 0.43 -3.92
CA THR A 87 15.04 -0.78 -3.35
C THR A 87 16.05 -1.92 -3.21
N ALA A 88 16.89 -2.18 -4.22
CA ALA A 88 17.92 -3.22 -4.15
C ALA A 88 19.01 -2.94 -3.08
N ILE A 89 19.39 -1.67 -2.89
CA ILE A 89 20.33 -1.27 -1.83
C ILE A 89 19.73 -1.55 -0.45
N ILE A 90 18.48 -1.12 -0.21
CA ILE A 90 17.78 -1.34 1.05
C ILE A 90 17.68 -2.85 1.34
N GLU A 91 17.23 -3.67 0.38
CA GLU A 91 17.08 -5.11 0.58
C GLU A 91 18.39 -5.83 0.91
N ARG A 92 19.51 -5.42 0.28
CA ARG A 92 20.83 -5.96 0.64
C ARG A 92 21.18 -5.62 2.09
N GLN A 93 21.02 -4.37 2.50
CA GLN A 93 21.33 -3.93 3.85
C GLN A 93 20.40 -4.56 4.90
N MET A 94 19.14 -4.83 4.55
CA MET A 94 18.25 -5.64 5.38
C MET A 94 18.81 -7.04 5.59
N GLY A 95 19.34 -7.68 4.54
CA GLY A 95 20.03 -8.97 4.63
C GLY A 95 21.28 -8.94 5.52
N GLU A 96 22.02 -7.85 5.53
CA GLU A 96 23.19 -7.65 6.40
C GLU A 96 22.79 -7.45 7.87
N LEU A 97 21.67 -6.78 8.12
CA LEU A 97 21.12 -6.55 9.46
C LEU A 97 20.30 -7.73 10.00
N TYR A 98 19.88 -8.67 9.15
CA TYR A 98 19.05 -9.82 9.53
C TYR A 98 19.56 -10.64 10.74
N PRO A 99 20.88 -10.88 10.93
CA PRO A 99 21.38 -11.59 12.12
C PRO A 99 20.97 -10.97 13.47
N TYR A 100 20.70 -9.67 13.52
CA TYR A 100 20.25 -8.98 14.74
C TYR A 100 18.77 -9.20 15.06
N PHE A 101 17.98 -9.69 14.10
CA PHE A 101 16.56 -10.01 14.27
C PHE A 101 16.33 -11.47 14.66
N LYS A 102 17.36 -12.32 14.59
CA LYS A 102 17.23 -13.72 14.99
C LYS A 102 17.01 -13.86 16.49
N ASN A 103 15.78 -14.17 16.89
CA ASN A 103 15.47 -14.58 18.24
C ASN A 103 15.57 -16.12 18.36
N ARG A 104 16.41 -16.60 19.29
CA ARG A 104 16.56 -18.05 19.55
C ARG A 104 15.49 -18.60 20.49
N ASN A 105 14.76 -17.73 21.19
CA ASN A 105 13.65 -18.11 22.05
C ASN A 105 12.36 -18.03 21.24
N ALA A 106 12.06 -19.09 20.51
CA ALA A 106 10.84 -19.17 19.72
C ALA A 106 9.61 -19.21 20.62
N THR A 107 8.59 -18.41 20.29
CA THR A 107 7.23 -18.59 20.75
C THR A 107 6.61 -19.82 20.08
N ARG A 108 5.39 -20.20 20.50
CA ARG A 108 4.62 -21.25 19.83
C ARG A 108 3.84 -20.74 18.60
N HIS A 109 3.92 -19.45 18.29
CA HIS A 109 3.04 -18.82 17.32
C HIS A 109 3.64 -18.79 15.92
N THR A 110 2.84 -19.10 14.91
CA THR A 110 3.23 -19.15 13.51
C THR A 110 2.47 -18.12 12.70
N ILE A 111 3.17 -17.33 11.88
CA ILE A 111 2.59 -16.35 10.97
C ILE A 111 3.03 -16.59 9.52
N VAL A 112 2.10 -16.49 8.58
CA VAL A 112 2.37 -16.46 7.13
C VAL A 112 2.30 -15.03 6.64
N LEU A 113 3.36 -14.55 5.99
CA LEU A 113 3.50 -13.17 5.52
C LEU A 113 3.71 -13.10 4.01
N GLY A 114 3.03 -12.20 3.31
CA GLY A 114 3.28 -11.97 1.88
C GLY A 114 2.53 -10.78 1.30
N CYS A 115 2.89 -10.40 0.08
CA CYS A 115 2.08 -9.47 -0.71
C CYS A 115 0.96 -10.23 -1.43
N VAL A 116 -0.22 -9.61 -1.53
CA VAL A 116 -1.35 -10.15 -2.30
C VAL A 116 -1.01 -10.28 -3.81
N PRO A 117 -1.83 -10.97 -4.62
CA PRO A 117 -1.59 -11.04 -6.06
C PRO A 117 -1.45 -9.65 -6.69
N ASP A 118 -0.57 -9.55 -7.69
CA ASP A 118 -0.21 -8.32 -8.41
C ASP A 118 0.42 -7.22 -7.54
N GLU A 119 0.87 -7.55 -6.32
CA GLU A 119 1.59 -6.64 -5.44
C GLU A 119 3.08 -7.00 -5.36
N TRP A 120 3.94 -6.08 -5.78
CA TRP A 120 5.39 -6.29 -5.92
C TRP A 120 6.21 -5.57 -4.85
N HIS A 121 5.60 -4.66 -4.06
CA HIS A 121 6.26 -3.85 -3.06
C HIS A 121 6.53 -4.64 -1.78
N ARG A 122 7.55 -5.51 -1.82
CA ARG A 122 7.85 -6.48 -0.76
C ARG A 122 8.69 -5.97 0.41
N VAL A 123 9.33 -4.79 0.29
CA VAL A 123 10.24 -4.26 1.32
C VAL A 123 9.52 -4.14 2.67
N GLY A 124 8.33 -3.56 2.70
CA GLY A 124 7.56 -3.39 3.94
C GLY A 124 7.20 -4.72 4.62
N VAL A 125 6.70 -5.71 3.87
CA VAL A 125 6.37 -7.02 4.45
C VAL A 125 7.62 -7.80 4.88
N ARG A 126 8.76 -7.58 4.22
CA ARG A 126 10.04 -8.13 4.68
C ARG A 126 10.47 -7.51 6.02
N MET A 127 10.32 -6.19 6.18
CA MET A 127 10.58 -5.53 7.47
C MET A 127 9.70 -6.10 8.57
N VAL A 128 8.41 -6.29 8.28
CA VAL A 128 7.46 -6.94 9.21
C VAL A 128 7.94 -8.35 9.58
N SER A 129 8.35 -9.16 8.60
CA SER A 129 8.90 -10.51 8.82
C SER A 129 10.05 -10.52 9.83
N ASP A 130 11.04 -9.66 9.64
CA ASP A 130 12.21 -9.61 10.51
C ASP A 130 11.81 -9.18 11.95
N PHE A 131 10.82 -8.29 12.10
CA PHE A 131 10.29 -7.91 13.42
C PHE A 131 9.53 -9.03 14.12
N PHE A 132 8.73 -9.81 13.40
CA PHE A 132 8.06 -10.99 13.96
C PHE A 132 9.07 -12.05 14.41
N GLU A 133 10.12 -12.29 13.62
CA GLU A 133 11.22 -13.17 14.02
C GLU A 133 11.92 -12.66 15.29
N ALA A 134 12.16 -11.35 15.39
CA ALA A 134 12.73 -10.75 16.60
C ALA A 134 11.81 -10.88 17.82
N ALA A 135 10.50 -10.87 17.62
CA ALA A 135 9.49 -11.16 18.64
C ALA A 135 9.39 -12.67 18.98
N GLY A 136 10.13 -13.53 18.28
CA GLY A 136 10.20 -14.97 18.51
C GLY A 136 9.15 -15.78 17.75
N TRP A 137 8.36 -15.19 16.86
CA TRP A 137 7.39 -15.93 16.07
C TRP A 137 8.08 -16.84 15.04
N GLN A 138 7.42 -17.95 14.71
CA GLN A 138 7.77 -18.74 13.52
C GLN A 138 7.19 -18.04 12.29
N VAL A 139 8.06 -17.59 11.39
CA VAL A 139 7.65 -16.76 10.25
C VAL A 139 7.83 -17.52 8.93
N HIS A 140 6.76 -17.56 8.15
CA HIS A 140 6.76 -18.02 6.76
C HIS A 140 6.57 -16.82 5.83
N TYR A 141 7.68 -16.23 5.38
CA TYR A 141 7.66 -15.10 4.45
C TYR A 141 7.67 -15.59 2.98
N LEU A 142 6.60 -15.25 2.25
CA LEU A 142 6.34 -15.67 0.88
C LEU A 142 6.80 -14.68 -0.19
N GLY A 143 7.14 -13.45 0.19
CA GLY A 143 7.57 -12.43 -0.76
C GLY A 143 6.43 -11.69 -1.45
N ALA A 144 6.69 -11.30 -2.70
CA ALA A 144 5.78 -10.51 -3.54
C ALA A 144 4.87 -11.40 -4.41
N ASN A 145 3.76 -10.83 -4.87
CA ASN A 145 2.85 -11.40 -5.86
C ASN A 145 2.44 -12.85 -5.54
N VAL A 146 1.94 -13.07 -4.32
CA VAL A 146 1.62 -14.41 -3.83
C VAL A 146 0.20 -14.78 -4.25
N PRO A 147 -0.02 -15.87 -5.01
CA PRO A 147 -1.36 -16.34 -5.33
C PRO A 147 -2.13 -16.70 -4.05
N ILE A 148 -3.38 -16.24 -3.94
CA ILE A 148 -4.23 -16.48 -2.76
C ILE A 148 -4.33 -17.96 -2.41
N ARG A 149 -4.47 -18.83 -3.42
CA ARG A 149 -4.51 -20.29 -3.24
C ARG A 149 -3.28 -20.84 -2.53
N GLU A 150 -2.09 -20.37 -2.90
CA GLU A 150 -0.82 -20.83 -2.32
C GLU A 150 -0.65 -20.28 -0.90
N LEU A 151 -1.04 -19.04 -0.65
CA LEU A 151 -1.03 -18.45 0.69
C LEU A 151 -1.95 -19.21 1.65
N VAL A 152 -3.20 -19.47 1.24
CA VAL A 152 -4.17 -20.26 2.02
C VAL A 152 -3.70 -21.70 2.21
N GLY A 153 -3.09 -22.29 1.17
CA GLY A 153 -2.47 -23.62 1.22
C GLY A 153 -1.41 -23.70 2.31
N LEU A 154 -0.45 -22.76 2.29
CA LEU A 154 0.61 -22.73 3.28
C LEU A 154 0.09 -22.45 4.69
N ALA A 155 -0.85 -21.50 4.86
CA ALA A 155 -1.45 -21.21 6.17
C ALA A 155 -2.08 -22.46 6.81
N ARG A 156 -2.70 -23.33 6.00
CA ARG A 156 -3.21 -24.62 6.45
C ARG A 156 -2.10 -25.60 6.83
N GLU A 157 -1.11 -25.76 5.95
CA GLU A 157 -0.02 -26.73 6.11
C GLU A 157 0.83 -26.46 7.35
N THR A 158 1.06 -25.18 7.64
CA THR A 158 1.86 -24.75 8.80
C THR A 158 1.03 -24.55 10.06
N SER A 159 -0.30 -24.77 9.99
CA SER A 159 -1.23 -24.48 11.09
C SER A 159 -1.04 -23.05 11.62
N ALA A 160 -0.99 -22.09 10.70
CA ALA A 160 -0.70 -20.70 11.02
C ALA A 160 -1.69 -20.15 12.06
N ASP A 161 -1.16 -19.46 13.07
CA ASP A 161 -1.95 -18.71 14.04
C ASP A 161 -2.38 -17.35 13.48
N MET A 162 -1.73 -16.88 12.41
CA MET A 162 -2.00 -15.59 11.80
C MET A 162 -1.57 -15.55 10.33
N VAL A 163 -2.26 -14.71 9.55
CA VAL A 163 -1.81 -14.27 8.23
C VAL A 163 -1.59 -12.76 8.27
N GLY A 164 -0.45 -12.30 7.77
CA GLY A 164 -0.19 -10.88 7.56
C GLY A 164 0.05 -10.60 6.08
N ILE A 165 -0.57 -9.54 5.56
CA ILE A 165 -0.45 -9.17 4.16
C ILE A 165 -0.01 -7.72 3.96
N SER A 166 0.64 -7.47 2.84
CA SER A 166 0.93 -6.11 2.37
C SER A 166 0.18 -5.84 1.06
N ALA A 167 -0.42 -4.65 0.97
CA ALA A 167 -0.99 -4.09 -0.25
C ALA A 167 -0.64 -2.60 -0.31
N GLU A 168 0.12 -2.18 -1.31
CA GLU A 168 0.58 -0.80 -1.49
C GLU A 168 -0.34 -0.04 -2.45
N MET A 169 -0.72 -0.69 -3.55
CA MET A 169 -1.61 -0.10 -4.53
C MET A 169 -3.07 -0.31 -4.14
N LEU A 170 -3.87 0.76 -4.17
CA LEU A 170 -5.30 0.69 -3.79
C LEU A 170 -6.06 -0.38 -4.58
N PHE A 171 -5.75 -0.56 -5.86
CA PHE A 171 -6.39 -1.59 -6.69
C PHE A 171 -6.20 -3.04 -6.20
N ASN A 172 -5.33 -3.26 -5.21
CA ASN A 172 -5.10 -4.57 -4.61
C ASN A 172 -6.05 -4.87 -3.42
N LEU A 173 -6.82 -3.88 -2.94
CA LEU A 173 -7.79 -4.10 -1.85
C LEU A 173 -8.85 -5.19 -2.13
N PRO A 174 -9.38 -5.37 -3.36
CA PRO A 174 -10.28 -6.49 -3.65
C PRO A 174 -9.62 -7.86 -3.38
N ARG A 175 -8.30 -7.98 -3.62
CA ARG A 175 -7.53 -9.21 -3.37
C ARG A 175 -7.36 -9.50 -1.89
N VAL A 176 -7.28 -8.46 -1.07
CA VAL A 176 -7.29 -8.59 0.40
C VAL A 176 -8.60 -9.22 0.87
N GLY A 177 -9.74 -8.70 0.41
CA GLY A 177 -11.05 -9.28 0.75
C GLY A 177 -11.25 -10.69 0.19
N GLU A 178 -10.72 -10.96 -1.01
CA GLU A 178 -10.73 -12.29 -1.63
C GLU A 178 -9.96 -13.32 -0.77
N LEU A 179 -8.81 -12.94 -0.22
CA LEU A 179 -8.05 -13.80 0.68
C LEU A 179 -8.86 -14.19 1.92
N VAL A 180 -9.53 -13.22 2.56
CA VAL A 180 -10.37 -13.47 3.73
C VAL A 180 -11.49 -14.46 3.40
N ARG A 181 -12.19 -14.26 2.27
CA ARG A 181 -13.21 -15.20 1.79
C ARG A 181 -12.64 -16.58 1.48
N ALA A 182 -11.43 -16.64 0.92
CA ALA A 182 -10.78 -17.91 0.58
C ALA A 182 -10.37 -18.70 1.83
N LEU A 183 -9.91 -18.04 2.89
CA LEU A 183 -9.66 -18.66 4.19
C LEU A 183 -10.95 -19.23 4.79
N ASP A 184 -12.01 -18.42 4.81
CA ASP A 184 -13.32 -18.82 5.34
C ASP A 184 -13.90 -20.04 4.59
N ALA A 185 -13.87 -20.02 3.25
CA ALA A 185 -14.39 -21.08 2.39
C ALA A 185 -13.74 -22.47 2.63
N VAL A 186 -12.53 -22.52 3.20
CA VAL A 186 -11.83 -23.78 3.53
C VAL A 186 -11.81 -24.08 5.03
N GLY A 187 -12.64 -23.40 5.82
CA GLY A 187 -12.74 -23.60 7.27
C GLY A 187 -11.61 -22.97 8.09
N LEU A 188 -10.88 -22.00 7.51
CA LEU A 188 -9.80 -21.26 8.16
C LEU A 188 -10.20 -19.80 8.50
N GLY A 189 -11.49 -19.46 8.45
CA GLY A 189 -12.01 -18.14 8.82
C GLY A 189 -11.73 -17.72 10.27
N GLY A 190 -11.26 -18.64 11.12
CA GLY A 190 -10.83 -18.35 12.48
C GLY A 190 -9.36 -17.96 12.65
N ILE A 191 -8.59 -17.85 11.55
CA ILE A 191 -7.21 -17.34 11.59
C ILE A 191 -7.25 -15.81 11.49
N PRO A 192 -6.68 -15.07 12.47
CA PRO A 192 -6.46 -13.64 12.36
C PRO A 192 -5.74 -13.22 11.08
N VAL A 193 -6.27 -12.18 10.42
CA VAL A 193 -5.64 -11.53 9.28
C VAL A 193 -5.35 -10.07 9.62
N ILE A 194 -4.09 -9.65 9.49
CA ILE A 194 -3.67 -8.26 9.63
C ILE A 194 -3.11 -7.74 8.31
N ALA A 195 -3.22 -6.43 8.06
CA ALA A 195 -2.70 -5.83 6.83
C ALA A 195 -1.81 -4.60 7.06
N GLY A 196 -0.92 -4.34 6.13
CA GLY A 196 -0.13 -3.11 6.03
C GLY A 196 -0.03 -2.63 4.58
N GLY A 197 0.74 -1.56 4.40
CA GLY A 197 0.87 -0.84 3.13
C GLY A 197 0.08 0.47 3.12
N MET A 198 0.37 1.33 2.15
CA MET A 198 -0.08 2.73 2.15
C MET A 198 -1.60 2.94 2.34
N PRO A 199 -2.51 2.15 1.73
CA PRO A 199 -3.95 2.35 1.92
C PRO A 199 -4.35 2.23 3.40
N PHE A 200 -3.74 1.32 4.14
CA PHE A 200 -4.03 1.11 5.57
C PHE A 200 -3.32 2.12 6.49
N ILE A 201 -2.32 2.84 5.97
CA ILE A 201 -1.67 3.96 6.67
C ILE A 201 -2.52 5.23 6.49
N GLU A 202 -2.95 5.51 5.26
CA GLU A 202 -3.76 6.68 4.94
C GLU A 202 -5.17 6.58 5.50
N GLN A 203 -5.75 5.38 5.49
CA GLN A 203 -7.11 5.09 5.98
C GLN A 203 -7.11 3.83 6.84
N PRO A 204 -6.70 3.94 8.12
CA PRO A 204 -6.62 2.80 9.03
C PRO A 204 -7.92 2.02 9.15
N GLU A 205 -9.09 2.64 8.99
CA GLU A 205 -10.39 1.99 9.07
C GLU A 205 -10.67 0.95 7.98
N LEU A 206 -9.89 0.94 6.88
CA LEU A 206 -10.10 0.01 5.76
C LEU A 206 -9.99 -1.47 6.15
N TRP A 207 -9.24 -1.78 7.22
CA TRP A 207 -9.13 -3.17 7.69
C TRP A 207 -10.51 -3.73 8.08
N SER A 208 -11.38 -2.90 8.67
CA SER A 208 -12.71 -3.32 9.12
C SER A 208 -13.67 -3.50 7.95
N ALA A 209 -13.55 -2.66 6.91
CA ALA A 209 -14.33 -2.80 5.69
C ALA A 209 -14.05 -4.15 4.97
N LEU A 210 -12.82 -4.64 5.07
CA LEU A 210 -12.35 -5.88 4.44
C LEU A 210 -12.42 -7.12 5.35
N SER A 211 -13.10 -7.03 6.50
CA SER A 211 -13.20 -8.13 7.48
C SER A 211 -11.83 -8.64 7.98
N LEU A 212 -10.87 -7.75 8.19
CA LEU A 212 -9.58 -8.07 8.84
C LEU A 212 -9.69 -7.90 10.38
N HIS A 213 -8.62 -8.23 11.11
CA HIS A 213 -8.54 -8.03 12.56
C HIS A 213 -7.74 -6.78 12.97
N GLY A 214 -7.03 -6.19 12.02
CA GLY A 214 -6.31 -4.95 12.23
C GLY A 214 -5.43 -4.57 11.06
N SER A 215 -4.90 -3.37 11.14
CA SER A 215 -3.80 -2.92 10.31
C SER A 215 -2.69 -2.30 11.14
N ALA A 216 -1.52 -2.14 10.53
CA ALA A 216 -0.38 -1.48 11.13
C ALA A 216 0.37 -0.61 10.12
N GLY A 217 0.87 0.54 10.58
CA GLY A 217 1.62 1.48 9.75
C GLY A 217 3.14 1.25 9.72
N ASP A 218 3.64 0.36 10.56
CA ASP A 218 5.04 -0.05 10.59
C ASP A 218 5.22 -1.46 11.18
N ALA A 219 6.44 -1.98 11.12
CA ALA A 219 6.76 -3.33 11.55
C ALA A 219 6.61 -3.57 13.06
N ALA A 220 6.86 -2.56 13.91
CA ALA A 220 6.67 -2.68 15.36
C ALA A 220 5.19 -2.70 15.72
N ALA A 221 4.41 -1.81 15.11
CA ALA A 221 2.96 -1.76 15.24
C ALA A 221 2.29 -3.04 14.73
N ALA A 222 2.86 -3.71 13.72
CA ALA A 222 2.36 -4.98 13.22
C ALA A 222 2.45 -6.08 14.27
N VAL A 223 3.60 -6.20 14.94
CA VAL A 223 3.78 -7.15 16.06
C VAL A 223 2.83 -6.82 17.21
N ALA A 224 2.75 -5.55 17.63
CA ALA A 224 1.85 -5.13 18.70
C ALA A 224 0.37 -5.41 18.37
N THR A 225 -0.02 -5.21 17.10
CA THR A 225 -1.36 -5.53 16.62
C THR A 225 -1.62 -7.03 16.65
N ALA A 226 -0.65 -7.84 16.22
CA ALA A 226 -0.77 -9.29 16.24
C ALA A 226 -0.97 -9.84 17.66
N GLU A 227 -0.14 -9.41 18.62
CA GLU A 227 -0.25 -9.83 20.03
C GLU A 227 -1.61 -9.44 20.63
N ARG A 228 -2.19 -8.31 20.21
CA ARG A 228 -3.51 -7.86 20.67
C ARG A 228 -4.67 -8.70 20.13
N VAL A 229 -4.59 -9.14 18.87
CA VAL A 229 -5.68 -9.85 18.18
C VAL A 229 -5.50 -11.36 18.17
N LEU A 230 -4.39 -11.85 18.72
CA LEU A 230 -4.11 -13.27 18.78
C LEU A 230 -5.19 -14.01 19.58
N GLY A 231 -5.77 -15.04 18.96
CA GLY A 231 -6.87 -15.80 19.56
C GLY A 231 -8.26 -15.19 19.39
N ASP A 232 -8.38 -14.03 18.73
CA ASP A 232 -9.64 -13.57 18.17
C ASP A 232 -9.97 -14.40 16.92
N ARG A 233 -10.97 -15.28 17.01
CA ARG A 233 -11.21 -16.36 16.03
C ARG A 233 -12.43 -16.16 15.15
N GLN A 234 -12.99 -14.96 15.08
CA GLN A 234 -14.21 -14.73 14.30
C GLN A 234 -14.01 -13.68 13.24
N ILE A 235 -13.70 -14.14 12.02
CA ILE A 235 -14.03 -13.38 10.82
C ILE A 235 -15.37 -13.88 10.30
N GLU A 236 -16.32 -12.98 10.15
CA GLU A 236 -17.42 -13.19 9.22
C GLU A 236 -17.01 -12.53 7.89
N ALA A 237 -16.64 -13.37 6.93
CA ALA A 237 -16.22 -12.90 5.63
C ALA A 237 -17.41 -12.22 4.94
N ARG A 238 -17.27 -10.94 4.62
CA ARG A 238 -18.33 -10.22 3.91
C ARG A 238 -18.34 -10.63 2.44
N PRO A 239 -19.53 -10.82 1.84
CA PRO A 239 -19.63 -11.00 0.40
C PRO A 239 -19.09 -9.74 -0.28
N GLU A 240 -18.43 -9.94 -1.42
CA GLU A 240 -17.97 -8.80 -2.21
C GLU A 240 -19.18 -8.02 -2.76
N PRO A 241 -19.15 -6.68 -2.70
CA PRO A 241 -20.22 -5.86 -3.26
C PRO A 241 -20.50 -6.19 -4.74
N ALA A 242 -21.78 -6.31 -5.10
CA ALA A 242 -22.21 -6.67 -6.45
C ALA A 242 -21.65 -5.71 -7.51
N ALA A 243 -21.59 -4.40 -7.20
CA ALA A 243 -21.04 -3.39 -8.10
C ALA A 243 -19.54 -3.59 -8.39
N ALA A 244 -18.74 -3.98 -7.39
CA ALA A 244 -17.32 -4.30 -7.61
C ALA A 244 -17.18 -5.52 -8.53
N THR A 245 -17.99 -6.56 -8.30
CA THR A 245 -18.01 -7.78 -9.12
C THR A 245 -18.46 -7.49 -10.55
N ALA A 246 -19.52 -6.70 -10.73
CA ALA A 246 -20.04 -6.32 -12.04
C ALA A 246 -19.01 -5.49 -12.82
N LEU A 247 -18.38 -4.50 -12.16
CA LEU A 247 -17.32 -3.69 -12.77
C LEU A 247 -16.12 -4.54 -13.21
N ARG A 248 -15.67 -5.48 -12.38
CA ARG A 248 -14.60 -6.41 -12.73
C ARG A 248 -14.97 -7.29 -13.92
N THR A 249 -16.20 -7.82 -13.94
CA THR A 249 -16.70 -8.72 -14.99
C THR A 249 -16.76 -8.03 -16.35
N HIS A 250 -17.22 -6.78 -16.39
CA HIS A 250 -17.38 -6.01 -17.63
C HIS A 250 -16.17 -5.13 -17.96
N ARG A 251 -15.03 -5.24 -17.24
CA ARG A 251 -13.90 -4.30 -17.37
C ARG A 251 -13.41 -4.13 -18.80
N GLU A 252 -13.15 -5.23 -19.50
CA GLU A 252 -12.60 -5.17 -20.86
C GLU A 252 -13.55 -4.45 -21.82
N GLU A 253 -14.86 -4.72 -21.69
CA GLU A 253 -15.91 -4.08 -22.49
C GLU A 253 -16.07 -2.59 -22.15
N ILE A 254 -16.04 -2.25 -20.85
CA ILE A 254 -16.08 -0.86 -20.36
C ILE A 254 -14.91 -0.06 -20.91
N VAL A 255 -13.69 -0.60 -20.80
CA VAL A 255 -12.48 0.06 -21.32
C VAL A 255 -12.58 0.24 -22.83
N ALA A 256 -12.97 -0.80 -23.57
CA ALA A 256 -13.11 -0.72 -25.03
C ALA A 256 -14.13 0.34 -25.46
N MET A 257 -15.30 0.39 -24.82
CA MET A 257 -16.35 1.37 -25.11
C MET A 257 -15.94 2.79 -24.72
N ALA A 258 -15.32 2.99 -23.55
CA ALA A 258 -14.86 4.30 -23.12
C ALA A 258 -13.77 4.84 -24.07
N THR A 259 -12.79 4.01 -24.42
CA THR A 259 -11.77 4.35 -25.43
C THR A 259 -12.39 4.70 -26.77
N ALA A 260 -13.35 3.92 -27.27
CA ALA A 260 -14.02 4.21 -28.54
C ALA A 260 -14.74 5.57 -28.53
N ARG A 261 -15.35 5.95 -27.39
CA ARG A 261 -16.01 7.26 -27.22
C ARG A 261 -15.03 8.41 -27.26
N CYS A 262 -13.89 8.30 -26.56
CA CYS A 262 -12.83 9.31 -26.58
C CYS A 262 -12.24 9.49 -27.99
N LEU A 263 -11.92 8.39 -28.68
CA LEU A 263 -11.41 8.45 -30.05
C LEU A 263 -12.42 9.11 -31.02
N ALA A 264 -13.71 8.87 -30.84
CA ALA A 264 -14.76 9.53 -31.61
C ALA A 264 -14.90 11.03 -31.26
N ALA A 265 -14.51 11.43 -30.05
CA ALA A 265 -14.51 12.82 -29.57
C ALA A 265 -13.25 13.61 -29.96
N GLY A 266 -12.26 12.96 -30.57
CA GLY A 266 -11.05 13.60 -31.10
C GLY A 266 -9.75 13.20 -30.40
N ASP A 267 -9.77 12.32 -29.39
CA ASP A 267 -8.54 11.74 -28.85
C ASP A 267 -7.83 10.86 -29.90
N HIS A 268 -6.51 10.73 -29.79
CA HIS A 268 -5.69 10.00 -30.77
C HIS A 268 -4.83 8.88 -30.18
N ASP A 269 -4.52 8.92 -28.88
CA ASP A 269 -3.68 7.90 -28.23
C ASP A 269 -4.52 6.79 -27.59
N ARG A 270 -4.85 5.77 -28.40
CA ARG A 270 -5.58 4.59 -27.94
C ARG A 270 -4.86 3.85 -26.80
N ALA A 271 -3.52 3.80 -26.83
CA ALA A 271 -2.77 3.03 -25.84
C ALA A 271 -2.85 3.71 -24.47
N LEU A 272 -2.68 5.05 -24.45
CA LEU A 272 -2.82 5.87 -23.27
C LEU A 272 -4.25 5.79 -22.68
N LEU A 273 -5.28 5.90 -23.53
CA LEU A 273 -6.68 5.75 -23.11
C LEU A 273 -6.96 4.39 -22.47
N ASN A 274 -6.53 3.30 -23.12
CA ASN A 274 -6.71 1.95 -22.59
C ASN A 274 -6.01 1.77 -21.23
N ALA A 275 -4.79 2.29 -21.09
CA ALA A 275 -4.06 2.25 -19.82
C ALA A 275 -4.77 3.08 -18.72
N GLY A 276 -5.21 4.29 -19.06
CA GLY A 276 -5.93 5.19 -18.15
C GLY A 276 -7.25 4.60 -17.66
N PHE A 277 -8.10 4.11 -18.57
CA PHE A 277 -9.36 3.46 -18.20
C PHE A 277 -9.16 2.12 -17.48
N GLY A 278 -8.16 1.33 -17.89
CA GLY A 278 -7.78 0.12 -17.20
C GLY A 278 -7.38 0.39 -15.75
N PHE A 279 -6.60 1.44 -15.51
CA PHE A 279 -6.25 1.88 -14.17
C PHE A 279 -7.48 2.40 -13.40
N ALA A 280 -8.22 3.35 -13.95
CA ALA A 280 -9.38 3.97 -13.29
C ALA A 280 -10.43 2.94 -12.86
N THR A 281 -10.75 1.96 -13.72
CA THR A 281 -11.72 0.90 -13.40
C THR A 281 -11.25 -0.03 -12.28
N ARG A 282 -9.94 -0.26 -12.14
CA ARG A 282 -9.38 -1.02 -11.00
C ARG A 282 -9.47 -0.24 -9.68
N MET A 283 -9.27 1.08 -9.73
CA MET A 283 -9.40 1.93 -8.54
C MET A 283 -10.85 2.04 -8.08
N LEU A 284 -11.78 2.20 -9.03
CA LEU A 284 -13.22 2.13 -8.77
C LEU A 284 -13.63 0.79 -8.17
N GLU A 285 -13.13 -0.33 -8.70
CA GLU A 285 -13.38 -1.66 -8.12
C GLU A 285 -12.94 -1.71 -6.66
N ALA A 286 -11.74 -1.22 -6.35
CA ALA A 286 -11.22 -1.22 -4.99
C ALA A 286 -12.06 -0.39 -4.02
N ALA A 287 -12.45 0.82 -4.42
CA ALA A 287 -13.32 1.67 -3.62
C ALA A 287 -14.69 1.00 -3.39
N LEU A 288 -15.29 0.44 -4.45
CA LEU A 288 -16.54 -0.31 -4.34
C LEU A 288 -16.40 -1.53 -3.42
N ALA A 289 -15.27 -2.25 -3.49
CA ALA A 289 -15.02 -3.43 -2.67
C ALA A 289 -14.95 -3.11 -1.16
N VAL A 290 -14.45 -1.92 -0.79
CA VAL A 290 -14.45 -1.44 0.60
C VAL A 290 -15.69 -0.64 0.99
N GLY A 291 -16.61 -0.41 0.05
CA GLY A 291 -17.89 0.26 0.30
C GLY A 291 -17.76 1.75 0.66
N THR A 292 -16.66 2.40 0.27
CA THR A 292 -16.49 3.85 0.42
C THR A 292 -15.68 4.46 -0.74
N PRO A 293 -16.04 5.65 -1.24
CA PRO A 293 -15.29 6.32 -2.30
C PRO A 293 -14.05 7.08 -1.78
N THR A 294 -13.92 7.28 -0.46
CA THR A 294 -12.79 8.02 0.17
C THR A 294 -11.40 7.63 -0.33
N PRO A 295 -11.09 6.34 -0.58
CA PRO A 295 -9.79 5.95 -1.13
C PRO A 295 -9.46 6.50 -2.51
N LEU A 296 -10.46 6.90 -3.29
CA LEU A 296 -10.26 7.59 -4.57
C LEU A 296 -9.71 9.01 -4.38
N GLY A 297 -9.84 9.61 -3.18
CA GLY A 297 -9.39 10.97 -2.92
C GLY A 297 -7.87 11.14 -3.00
N GLY A 298 -7.11 10.16 -2.50
CA GLY A 298 -5.65 10.12 -2.67
C GLY A 298 -5.23 9.95 -4.13
N GLN A 299 -6.04 9.26 -4.93
CA GLN A 299 -5.78 9.06 -6.36
C GLN A 299 -6.01 10.31 -7.18
N ALA A 300 -6.98 11.13 -6.81
CA ALA A 300 -7.15 12.43 -7.44
C ALA A 300 -5.89 13.30 -7.29
N ALA A 301 -5.18 13.21 -6.15
CA ALA A 301 -3.89 13.90 -5.96
C ALA A 301 -2.85 13.42 -6.98
N TRP A 302 -2.66 12.10 -7.08
CA TRP A 302 -1.77 11.49 -8.06
C TRP A 302 -2.14 11.91 -9.49
N ALA A 303 -3.43 11.89 -9.80
CA ALA A 303 -3.95 12.23 -11.11
C ALA A 303 -3.62 13.69 -11.48
N THR A 304 -3.79 14.64 -10.55
CA THR A 304 -3.49 16.06 -10.80
C THR A 304 -2.01 16.42 -10.75
N GLU A 305 -1.19 15.69 -9.99
CA GLU A 305 0.23 16.00 -9.82
C GLU A 305 1.11 15.29 -10.85
N ARG A 306 0.74 14.06 -11.26
CA ARG A 306 1.57 13.23 -12.14
C ARG A 306 1.13 13.25 -13.60
N GLN A 307 -0.16 13.09 -13.89
CA GLN A 307 -0.59 12.94 -15.28
C GLN A 307 -0.25 14.12 -16.21
N PRO A 308 -0.18 15.39 -15.73
CA PRO A 308 0.33 16.47 -16.57
C PRO A 308 1.74 16.24 -17.11
N HIS A 309 2.58 15.49 -16.39
CA HIS A 309 3.91 15.08 -16.86
C HIS A 309 3.86 13.97 -17.90
N ASP A 310 2.82 13.14 -17.89
CA ASP A 310 2.55 12.10 -18.88
C ASP A 310 1.76 12.65 -20.09
N GLY A 311 1.49 13.96 -20.13
CA GLY A 311 0.88 14.68 -21.24
C GLY A 311 -0.64 14.80 -21.18
N VAL A 312 -1.29 14.39 -20.09
CA VAL A 312 -2.75 14.46 -19.92
C VAL A 312 -3.10 15.60 -18.95
N ALA A 313 -3.80 16.62 -19.46
CA ALA A 313 -4.25 17.73 -18.64
C ALA A 313 -5.44 17.32 -17.72
N PRO A 314 -5.63 17.95 -16.56
CA PRO A 314 -6.78 17.65 -15.70
C PRO A 314 -8.13 17.78 -16.39
N GLU A 315 -8.30 18.75 -17.30
CA GLU A 315 -9.51 18.93 -18.11
C GLU A 315 -9.77 17.75 -19.05
N GLU A 316 -8.71 17.23 -19.66
CA GLU A 316 -8.77 16.07 -20.55
C GLU A 316 -9.15 14.81 -19.77
N MET A 317 -8.54 14.61 -18.60
CA MET A 317 -8.87 13.51 -17.69
C MET A 317 -10.34 13.55 -17.23
N LEU A 318 -10.84 14.73 -16.88
CA LEU A 318 -12.23 14.93 -16.50
C LEU A 318 -13.19 14.61 -17.67
N SER A 319 -12.81 14.96 -18.89
CA SER A 319 -13.54 14.56 -20.11
C SER A 319 -13.54 13.04 -20.29
N HIS A 320 -12.39 12.38 -20.12
CA HIS A 320 -12.30 10.91 -20.17
C HIS A 320 -13.18 10.25 -19.11
N PHE A 321 -13.20 10.76 -17.88
CA PHE A 321 -14.08 10.27 -16.81
C PHE A 321 -15.56 10.48 -17.15
N ALA A 322 -15.95 11.57 -17.78
CA ALA A 322 -17.32 11.76 -18.25
C ALA A 322 -17.72 10.70 -19.31
N HIS A 323 -16.81 10.35 -20.23
CA HIS A 323 -17.04 9.24 -21.17
C HIS A 323 -17.17 7.88 -20.48
N LEU A 324 -16.30 7.61 -19.49
CA LEU A 324 -16.39 6.40 -18.67
C LEU A 324 -17.73 6.32 -17.91
N ASN A 325 -18.20 7.43 -17.35
CA ASN A 325 -19.45 7.50 -16.58
C ASN A 325 -20.66 7.07 -17.42
N ILE A 326 -20.74 7.55 -18.66
CA ILE A 326 -21.79 7.16 -19.61
C ILE A 326 -21.74 5.64 -19.88
N VAL A 327 -20.54 5.08 -20.06
CA VAL A 327 -20.36 3.65 -20.32
C VAL A 327 -20.76 2.81 -19.12
N LEU A 328 -20.44 3.23 -17.90
CA LEU A 328 -20.87 2.55 -16.67
C LEU A 328 -22.40 2.46 -16.59
N GLY A 329 -23.11 3.53 -16.92
CA GLY A 329 -24.58 3.54 -16.96
C GLY A 329 -25.19 2.68 -18.07
N GLN A 330 -24.45 2.42 -19.15
CA GLN A 330 -24.91 1.61 -20.28
C GLN A 330 -24.67 0.10 -20.08
N LEU A 331 -23.53 -0.27 -19.49
CA LEU A 331 -23.11 -1.67 -19.38
C LEU A 331 -23.48 -2.32 -18.06
N LEU A 332 -23.43 -1.59 -16.95
CA LEU A 332 -23.72 -2.17 -15.64
C LEU A 332 -25.24 -2.14 -15.38
N PRO A 333 -25.82 -3.22 -14.82
CA PRO A 333 -27.22 -3.20 -14.43
C PRO A 333 -27.44 -2.26 -13.23
N PRO A 334 -28.64 -1.68 -13.07
CA PRO A 334 -29.04 -1.07 -11.79
C PRO A 334 -29.28 -2.15 -10.71
N PRO A 335 -28.90 -1.91 -9.43
CA PRO A 335 -28.36 -0.66 -8.89
C PRO A 335 -26.83 -0.50 -9.00
N GLU A 336 -26.11 -1.48 -9.55
CA GLU A 336 -24.64 -1.48 -9.63
C GLU A 336 -24.08 -0.30 -10.42
N SER A 337 -24.74 0.07 -11.54
CA SER A 337 -24.37 1.26 -12.32
C SER A 337 -24.45 2.54 -11.50
N TYR A 338 -25.53 2.74 -10.73
CA TYR A 338 -25.69 3.93 -9.90
C TYR A 338 -24.58 4.06 -8.84
N GLN A 339 -24.17 2.94 -8.24
CA GLN A 339 -23.09 2.93 -7.26
C GLN A 339 -21.74 3.25 -7.92
N ALA A 340 -21.42 2.61 -9.05
CA ALA A 340 -20.18 2.86 -9.78
C ALA A 340 -20.09 4.32 -10.28
N GLN A 341 -21.20 4.85 -10.82
CA GLN A 341 -21.27 6.24 -11.27
C GLN A 341 -21.13 7.22 -10.10
N ALA A 342 -21.73 6.96 -8.94
CA ALA A 342 -21.57 7.80 -7.75
C ALA A 342 -20.10 7.87 -7.29
N TYR A 343 -19.36 6.76 -7.36
CA TYR A 343 -17.95 6.71 -6.97
C TYR A 343 -17.05 7.40 -7.99
N LEU A 344 -17.37 7.26 -9.29
CA LEU A 344 -16.68 7.99 -10.34
C LEU A 344 -16.94 9.51 -10.24
N ASN A 345 -18.17 9.92 -9.91
CA ASN A 345 -18.50 11.33 -9.67
C ASN A 345 -17.69 11.90 -8.50
N TYR A 346 -17.53 11.15 -7.40
CA TYR A 346 -16.66 11.55 -6.31
C TYR A 346 -15.20 11.77 -6.77
N LEU A 347 -14.65 10.86 -7.58
CA LEU A 347 -13.31 11.01 -8.14
C LEU A 347 -13.21 12.25 -9.06
N MET A 348 -14.22 12.47 -9.92
CA MET A 348 -14.29 13.63 -10.80
C MET A 348 -14.32 14.95 -10.00
N ASP A 349 -15.15 15.03 -8.96
CA ASP A 349 -15.28 16.21 -8.10
C ASP A 349 -13.97 16.52 -7.38
N GLU A 350 -13.30 15.48 -6.84
CA GLU A 350 -12.02 15.65 -6.16
C GLU A 350 -10.91 16.07 -7.12
N THR A 351 -10.85 15.48 -8.32
CA THR A 351 -9.90 15.89 -9.37
C THR A 351 -10.12 17.34 -9.78
N ALA A 352 -11.37 17.75 -10.03
CA ALA A 352 -11.70 19.14 -10.38
C ALA A 352 -11.31 20.10 -9.26
N ARG A 353 -11.65 19.77 -8.00
CA ARG A 353 -11.33 20.58 -6.82
C ARG A 353 -9.82 20.78 -6.67
N ARG A 354 -9.01 19.74 -6.86
CA ARG A 354 -7.54 19.81 -6.76
C ARG A 354 -6.90 20.57 -7.91
N ALA A 355 -7.46 20.45 -9.10
CA ALA A 355 -7.01 21.19 -10.28
C ALA A 355 -7.46 22.67 -10.28
N GLY A 356 -8.32 23.09 -9.35
CA GLY A 356 -8.90 24.45 -9.36
C GLY A 356 -9.93 24.67 -10.47
N LEU A 357 -10.55 23.59 -10.96
CA LEU A 357 -11.54 23.59 -12.03
C LEU A 357 -12.96 23.65 -11.46
N PRO A 358 -13.95 24.15 -12.23
CA PRO A 358 -15.34 24.13 -11.81
C PRO A 358 -15.86 22.69 -11.64
N PRO A 359 -16.81 22.46 -10.73
CA PRO A 359 -17.44 21.15 -10.58
C PRO A 359 -18.14 20.74 -11.87
N ILE A 360 -18.08 19.45 -12.19
CA ILE A 360 -18.69 18.90 -13.40
C ILE A 360 -20.16 18.58 -13.09
N PRO A 361 -21.12 19.07 -13.90
CA PRO A 361 -22.52 18.72 -13.68
C PRO A 361 -22.71 17.20 -13.82
N PRO A 362 -23.56 16.57 -12.99
CA PRO A 362 -23.85 15.14 -13.12
C PRO A 362 -24.46 14.86 -14.50
N ALA A 363 -24.00 13.76 -15.12
CA ALA A 363 -24.37 13.30 -16.45
C ALA A 363 -25.83 12.80 -16.54
#